data_AF-A0A4U0XSZ3-F1
#
_entry.id   AF-A0A4U0XSZ3-F1
#
_cell.length_a   1.000
_cell.length_b   1.000
_cell.length_c   1.000
_cell.angle_alpha   90.00
_cell.angle_beta   90.00
_cell.angle_gamma   90.00
#
_symmetry.space_group_name_H-M   'P 1'
#
loop_
_entity.id
_entity.type
_entity.pdbx_description
1 polymer ?
#
loop_
_entity_poly.entity_id
_entity_poly.type
_entity_poly.pdbx_seq_one_letter_code
_entity_poly.pdbx_strand_id
1 'polypeptide(L)'
;MAISFYPPPPPPPYSRTPSRSRSLNILPIRQRNRSLSVRSKKDNASTTGSSHEKSSTRHRFTMASLRGMQQSELSKKLYKLIKTENHAISAYEAAGRERASIASQLSDWGESTGDDAVSDISDKLGVLMAEIAEQEDLFAQNLEDSRGVLKQIRNTESSVQPSRDHKAKVADEIQKLKYKEPTSTKIIQLEQELVRAEAQSLVAEAQLTNITRQKFKEAYDVHFAATIERAEKQILLARQARRVLNLLDDTPIVPGDAHPAFDGAEVARQILNDAEDELRAWAPSHEPIHSSAGGLAANAMPASGGGVGVTTSGYSEGGVGTSGYSSPQRVIQQEETVHPAYRQESPERRETSAASGVYPGQTPYPTGAEETHQSATY
;
A
#
# COMPACT_ATOMS: atom_id res chain seq x y z
N MET A 1 -13.75 85.16 42.63
CA MET A 1 -12.76 84.13 42.22
C MET A 1 -13.39 83.31 41.11
N ALA A 2 -12.75 83.31 39.94
CA ALA A 2 -13.29 82.75 38.72
C ALA A 2 -13.22 81.22 38.71
N ILE A 3 -14.30 80.61 38.21
CA ILE A 3 -14.43 79.19 37.96
C ILE A 3 -13.69 78.88 36.66
N SER A 4 -12.76 77.93 36.68
CA SER A 4 -12.20 77.32 35.46
C SER A 4 -12.42 75.82 35.53
N PHE A 5 -13.36 75.35 34.70
CA PHE A 5 -13.60 73.94 34.43
C PHE A 5 -12.44 73.38 33.60
N TYR A 6 -11.84 72.28 34.05
CA TYR A 6 -11.06 71.39 33.19
C TYR A 6 -11.83 70.08 33.01
N PRO A 7 -12.08 69.61 31.78
CA PRO A 7 -12.62 68.28 31.54
C PRO A 7 -11.53 67.21 31.76
N PRO A 8 -11.91 65.98 32.17
CA PRO A 8 -10.95 64.87 32.34
C PRO A 8 -10.39 64.40 30.98
N PRO A 9 -9.17 63.82 30.97
CA PRO A 9 -8.50 63.37 29.75
C PRO A 9 -9.22 62.16 29.12
N PRO A 10 -9.14 61.99 27.79
CA PRO A 10 -9.72 60.84 27.10
C PRO A 10 -8.98 59.53 27.45
N PRO A 11 -9.69 58.38 27.49
CA PRO A 11 -9.06 57.08 27.73
C PRO A 11 -8.15 56.66 26.55
N PRO A 12 -7.13 55.82 26.80
CA PRO A 12 -6.21 55.35 25.77
C PRO A 12 -6.95 54.48 24.72
N PRO A 13 -6.46 54.43 23.46
CA PRO A 13 -7.09 53.65 22.42
C PRO A 13 -6.98 52.14 22.74
N TYR A 14 -8.13 51.47 22.71
CA TYR A 14 -8.22 50.01 22.77
C TYR A 14 -7.47 49.38 21.59
N SER A 15 -6.28 48.85 21.83
CA SER A 15 -5.64 47.90 20.92
C SER A 15 -6.40 46.57 21.02
N ARG A 16 -7.33 46.38 20.09
CA ARG A 16 -8.14 45.18 19.89
C ARG A 16 -7.23 44.01 19.49
N THR A 17 -6.83 43.17 20.43
CA THR A 17 -6.24 41.86 20.13
C THR A 17 -7.35 40.96 19.58
N PRO A 18 -7.22 40.35 18.40
CA PRO A 18 -8.18 39.36 17.95
C PRO A 18 -8.02 38.09 18.79
N SER A 19 -9.00 37.85 19.67
CA SER A 19 -9.22 36.53 20.28
C SER A 19 -9.50 35.55 19.15
N ARG A 20 -8.60 34.57 18.99
CA ARG A 20 -8.70 33.53 17.98
C ARG A 20 -9.57 32.42 18.52
N SER A 21 -10.89 32.64 18.51
CA SER A 21 -11.87 31.56 18.63
C SER A 21 -11.68 30.62 17.44
N ARG A 22 -11.05 29.47 17.68
CA ARG A 22 -11.02 28.36 16.72
C ARG A 22 -12.43 27.77 16.69
N SER A 23 -13.25 28.30 15.79
CA SER A 23 -14.41 27.61 15.26
C SER A 23 -13.95 26.25 14.71
N LEU A 24 -14.67 25.20 15.09
CA LEU A 24 -14.55 23.86 14.54
C LEU A 24 -14.54 23.94 13.01
N ASN A 25 -13.43 23.54 12.39
CA ASN A 25 -13.35 23.42 10.95
C ASN A 25 -14.22 22.23 10.53
N ILE A 26 -15.44 22.54 10.11
CA ILE A 26 -16.22 21.69 9.20
C ILE A 26 -15.36 21.52 7.94
N LEU A 27 -14.94 20.28 7.68
CA LEU A 27 -14.18 19.95 6.47
C LEU A 27 -15.01 20.26 5.21
N PRO A 28 -14.39 20.75 4.14
CA PRO A 28 -15.10 21.14 2.93
C PRO A 28 -15.66 19.89 2.22
N ILE A 29 -16.99 19.83 2.10
CA ILE A 29 -17.68 18.92 1.19
C ILE A 29 -17.16 19.21 -0.22
N ARG A 30 -16.33 18.29 -0.74
CA ARG A 30 -15.86 18.33 -2.12
C ARG A 30 -17.06 18.02 -3.02
N GLN A 31 -17.69 19.07 -3.55
CA GLN A 31 -18.67 18.96 -4.63
C GLN A 31 -18.06 18.18 -5.79
N ARG A 32 -18.43 16.90 -5.93
CA ARG A 32 -18.25 16.16 -7.19
C ARG A 32 -19.49 16.40 -8.03
N ASN A 33 -19.30 17.13 -9.11
CA ASN A 33 -20.26 17.33 -10.19
C ASN A 33 -20.86 15.99 -10.63
N ARG A 34 -22.13 15.78 -10.29
CA ARG A 34 -22.95 14.66 -10.74
C ARG A 34 -23.44 15.00 -12.15
N SER A 35 -22.76 14.49 -13.19
CA SER A 35 -23.31 14.53 -14.55
C SER A 35 -24.40 13.47 -14.68
N LEU A 36 -25.60 13.80 -14.19
CA LEU A 36 -26.82 13.04 -14.43
C LEU A 36 -27.23 13.23 -15.90
N SER A 37 -26.86 12.31 -16.79
CA SER A 37 -27.44 12.28 -18.13
C SER A 37 -28.85 11.70 -18.06
N VAL A 38 -29.83 12.55 -17.81
CA VAL A 38 -31.25 12.26 -18.04
C VAL A 38 -31.45 12.27 -19.55
N ARG A 39 -31.44 11.09 -20.18
CA ARG A 39 -31.83 10.95 -21.58
C ARG A 39 -33.35 11.02 -21.65
N SER A 40 -33.83 12.15 -22.16
CA SER A 40 -35.22 12.46 -22.48
C SER A 40 -35.88 11.37 -23.30
N LYS A 41 -36.99 10.85 -22.75
CA LYS A 41 -37.97 10.00 -23.44
C LYS A 41 -38.70 10.86 -24.46
N LYS A 42 -38.61 10.51 -25.74
CA LYS A 42 -39.40 11.10 -26.83
C LYS A 42 -40.41 10.05 -27.28
N ASP A 43 -41.67 10.32 -27.00
CA ASP A 43 -42.78 9.55 -27.55
C ASP A 43 -42.93 9.82 -29.04
N ASN A 44 -43.06 8.77 -29.85
CA ASN A 44 -44.06 8.76 -30.90
C ASN A 44 -44.36 7.33 -31.45
N ALA A 45 -45.67 7.11 -31.63
CA ALA A 45 -46.33 6.27 -32.63
C ALA A 45 -46.25 4.73 -32.55
N SER A 46 -47.42 4.17 -32.17
CA SER A 46 -48.16 3.07 -32.81
C SER A 46 -47.39 2.00 -33.60
N THR A 47 -47.56 0.71 -33.24
CA THR A 47 -48.22 -0.31 -34.08
C THR A 47 -48.43 -1.59 -33.27
N THR A 48 -49.61 -2.16 -33.50
CA THR A 48 -50.20 -3.42 -33.03
C THR A 48 -49.34 -4.68 -33.22
N GLY A 49 -49.54 -5.66 -32.32
CA GLY A 49 -49.63 -7.07 -32.71
C GLY A 49 -48.49 -8.01 -32.31
N SER A 50 -48.85 -8.97 -31.44
CA SER A 50 -48.50 -10.41 -31.53
C SER A 50 -47.04 -10.82 -31.77
N SER A 51 -46.44 -11.52 -30.81
CA SER A 51 -46.12 -12.96 -30.90
C SER A 51 -45.03 -13.36 -29.92
N HIS A 52 -45.18 -14.58 -29.44
CA HIS A 52 -44.34 -15.28 -28.48
C HIS A 52 -43.23 -16.00 -29.26
N GLU A 53 -41.98 -15.52 -29.22
CA GLU A 53 -40.84 -16.38 -29.56
C GLU A 53 -39.49 -15.91 -28.99
N LYS A 54 -38.65 -16.90 -28.68
CA LYS A 54 -37.32 -16.85 -28.07
C LYS A 54 -36.38 -15.84 -28.75
N SER A 55 -35.62 -15.06 -27.98
CA SER A 55 -34.34 -14.55 -28.45
C SER A 55 -33.26 -14.69 -27.38
N SER A 56 -32.24 -15.45 -27.75
CA SER A 56 -31.01 -15.72 -27.04
C SER A 56 -30.26 -14.43 -26.72
N THR A 57 -29.74 -14.36 -25.50
CA THR A 57 -28.81 -13.33 -25.03
C THR A 57 -27.58 -13.30 -25.93
N ARG A 58 -27.58 -12.43 -26.96
CA ARG A 58 -26.39 -12.19 -27.78
C ARG A 58 -25.32 -11.55 -26.91
N HIS A 59 -24.39 -12.36 -26.42
CA HIS A 59 -23.12 -11.90 -25.89
C HIS A 59 -22.37 -11.13 -26.98
N ARG A 60 -22.38 -9.81 -26.87
CA ARG A 60 -21.62 -8.92 -27.76
C ARG A 60 -20.15 -9.10 -27.41
N PHE A 61 -19.44 -9.96 -28.15
CA PHE A 61 -17.98 -10.05 -28.09
C PHE A 61 -17.39 -8.69 -28.49
N THR A 62 -16.94 -7.91 -27.52
CA THR A 62 -16.19 -6.69 -27.79
C THR A 62 -14.75 -7.09 -28.13
N MET A 63 -14.11 -6.42 -29.10
CA MET A 63 -12.69 -6.62 -29.44
C MET A 63 -11.73 -6.44 -28.24
N ALA A 64 -12.19 -5.83 -27.14
CA ALA A 64 -11.48 -5.78 -25.88
C ALA A 64 -11.29 -7.17 -25.23
N SER A 65 -12.22 -8.13 -25.43
CA SER A 65 -12.06 -9.51 -24.96
C SER A 65 -11.05 -10.33 -25.76
N LEU A 66 -10.83 -10.01 -27.04
CA LEU A 66 -9.83 -10.70 -27.88
C LEU A 66 -8.38 -10.28 -27.56
N ARG A 67 -8.17 -9.07 -27.02
CA ARG A 67 -6.86 -8.67 -26.47
C ARG A 67 -6.45 -9.47 -25.23
N GLY A 68 -7.39 -10.14 -24.57
CA GLY A 68 -7.10 -11.07 -23.47
C GLY A 68 -6.56 -12.43 -23.92
N MET A 69 -6.81 -12.84 -25.17
CA MET A 69 -6.32 -14.11 -25.72
C MET A 69 -4.87 -14.07 -26.20
N GLN A 70 -4.31 -12.87 -26.37
CA GLN A 70 -2.90 -12.65 -26.72
C GLN A 70 -2.01 -12.36 -25.50
N GLN A 71 -2.45 -12.70 -24.30
CA GLN A 71 -1.53 -12.75 -23.16
C GLN A 71 -0.70 -14.02 -23.24
N SER A 72 0.60 -13.92 -23.01
CA SER A 72 1.45 -15.10 -22.84
C SER A 72 0.89 -15.98 -21.72
N GLU A 73 0.92 -17.30 -21.95
CA GLU A 73 0.50 -18.31 -20.98
C GLU A 73 1.08 -18.08 -19.57
N LEU A 74 2.32 -17.56 -19.49
CA LEU A 74 2.99 -17.29 -18.23
C LEU A 74 2.31 -16.14 -17.45
N SER A 75 1.97 -15.05 -18.16
CA SER A 75 1.31 -13.86 -17.58
C SER A 75 -0.17 -14.06 -17.21
N LYS A 76 -0.84 -15.07 -17.77
CA LYS A 76 -2.29 -15.31 -17.54
C LYS A 76 -2.60 -15.63 -16.08
N LYS A 77 -1.74 -16.40 -15.42
CA LYS A 77 -1.93 -16.80 -14.02
C LYS A 77 -1.82 -15.60 -13.09
N LEU A 78 -0.74 -14.83 -13.23
CA LEU A 78 -0.54 -13.63 -12.43
C LEU A 78 -1.57 -12.54 -12.74
N TYR A 79 -1.99 -12.41 -14.01
CA TYR A 79 -3.10 -11.54 -14.38
C TYR A 79 -4.40 -11.90 -13.65
N LYS A 80 -4.73 -13.21 -13.56
CA LYS A 80 -5.90 -13.66 -12.80
C LYS A 80 -5.79 -13.31 -11.33
N LEU A 81 -4.62 -13.51 -10.71
CA LEU A 81 -4.35 -13.12 -9.33
C LEU A 81 -4.57 -11.62 -9.10
N ILE A 82 -3.91 -10.76 -9.90
CA ILE A 82 -4.06 -9.29 -9.86
C ILE A 82 -5.52 -8.88 -10.05
N LYS A 83 -6.27 -9.58 -10.91
CA LYS A 83 -7.69 -9.31 -11.11
C LYS A 83 -8.49 -9.66 -9.85
N THR A 84 -8.28 -10.82 -9.26
CA THR A 84 -8.97 -11.23 -8.03
C THR A 84 -8.66 -10.31 -6.86
N GLU A 85 -7.41 -9.88 -6.69
CA GLU A 85 -7.01 -8.93 -5.64
C GLU A 85 -7.76 -7.59 -5.76
N ASN A 86 -8.00 -7.11 -6.98
CA ASN A 86 -8.84 -5.92 -7.20
C ASN A 86 -10.27 -6.10 -6.67
N HIS A 87 -10.83 -7.32 -6.72
CA HIS A 87 -12.17 -7.57 -6.20
C HIS A 87 -12.17 -7.55 -4.68
N ALA A 88 -11.10 -8.06 -4.05
CA ALA A 88 -10.91 -7.98 -2.60
C ALA A 88 -10.76 -6.52 -2.15
N ILE A 89 -9.93 -5.72 -2.83
CA ILE A 89 -9.76 -4.28 -2.55
C ILE A 89 -11.12 -3.56 -2.61
N SER A 90 -11.88 -3.74 -3.68
CA SER A 90 -13.22 -3.12 -3.79
C SER A 90 -14.19 -3.60 -2.71
N ALA A 91 -14.04 -4.82 -2.20
CA ALA A 91 -14.85 -5.30 -1.07
C ALA A 91 -14.46 -4.61 0.25
N TYR A 92 -13.18 -4.36 0.49
CA TYR A 92 -12.72 -3.58 1.65
C TYR A 92 -13.17 -2.12 1.58
N GLU A 93 -13.04 -1.46 0.42
CA GLU A 93 -13.56 -0.10 0.22
C GLU A 93 -15.09 -0.03 0.44
N ALA A 94 -15.83 -1.07 0.02
CA ALA A 94 -17.26 -1.14 0.29
C ALA A 94 -17.54 -1.33 1.77
N ALA A 95 -16.81 -2.22 2.45
CA ALA A 95 -16.94 -2.44 3.88
C ALA A 95 -16.64 -1.16 4.69
N GLY A 96 -15.61 -0.38 4.32
CA GLY A 96 -15.32 0.92 4.91
C GLY A 96 -16.50 1.88 4.80
N ARG A 97 -17.02 2.10 3.59
CA ARG A 97 -18.20 2.97 3.36
C ARG A 97 -19.44 2.53 4.13
N GLU A 98 -19.76 1.24 4.11
CA GLU A 98 -20.93 0.72 4.83
C GLU A 98 -20.74 0.87 6.35
N ARG A 99 -19.53 0.63 6.87
CA ARG A 99 -19.24 0.82 8.30
C ARG A 99 -19.36 2.28 8.74
N ALA A 100 -18.91 3.23 7.92
CA ALA A 100 -19.12 4.65 8.20
C ALA A 100 -20.62 5.03 8.19
N SER A 101 -21.40 4.45 7.29
CA SER A 101 -22.86 4.62 7.26
C SER A 101 -23.52 4.05 8.52
N ILE A 102 -23.12 2.85 8.96
CA ILE A 102 -23.60 2.23 10.20
C ILE A 102 -23.25 3.10 11.42
N ALA A 103 -22.05 3.68 11.46
CA ALA A 103 -21.63 4.56 12.54
C ALA A 103 -22.54 5.80 12.68
N SER A 104 -22.90 6.44 11.55
CA SER A 104 -23.85 7.56 11.54
C SER A 104 -25.23 7.12 12.01
N GLN A 105 -25.73 6.00 11.47
CA GLN A 105 -27.06 5.48 11.83
C GLN A 105 -27.16 5.10 13.31
N LEU A 106 -26.08 4.59 13.91
CA LEU A 106 -26.02 4.27 15.33
C LEU A 106 -26.21 5.51 16.20
N SER A 107 -25.52 6.60 15.87
CA SER A 107 -25.64 7.88 16.58
C SER A 107 -27.04 8.48 16.42
N ASP A 108 -27.57 8.50 15.19
CA ASP A 108 -28.91 9.02 14.89
C ASP A 108 -29.99 8.21 15.64
N TRP A 109 -29.86 6.88 15.67
CA TRP A 109 -30.77 6.02 16.39
C TRP A 109 -30.71 6.27 17.90
N GLY A 110 -29.52 6.38 18.47
CA GLY A 110 -29.38 6.60 19.90
C GLY A 110 -29.99 7.92 20.37
N GLU A 111 -29.84 9.01 19.60
CA GLU A 111 -30.53 10.28 19.87
C GLU A 111 -32.07 10.12 19.86
N SER A 112 -32.60 9.30 18.95
CA SER A 112 -34.05 9.06 18.83
C SER A 112 -34.66 8.26 19.99
N THR A 113 -33.85 7.62 20.84
CA THR A 113 -34.35 6.83 21.97
C THR A 113 -34.93 7.68 23.10
N GLY A 114 -34.49 8.94 23.22
CA GLY A 114 -34.83 9.80 24.34
C GLY A 114 -34.18 9.38 25.67
N ASP A 115 -33.23 8.46 25.64
CA ASP A 115 -32.40 8.05 26.78
C ASP A 115 -31.03 8.73 26.68
N ASP A 116 -30.71 9.59 27.64
CA ASP A 116 -29.49 10.38 27.66
C ASP A 116 -28.22 9.51 27.69
N ALA A 117 -28.24 8.37 28.39
CA ALA A 117 -27.11 7.45 28.47
C ALA A 117 -26.88 6.74 27.13
N VAL A 118 -27.96 6.20 26.54
CA VAL A 118 -27.89 5.54 25.23
C VAL A 118 -27.49 6.52 24.14
N SER A 119 -28.03 7.73 24.17
CA SER A 119 -27.67 8.82 23.24
C SER A 119 -26.18 9.13 23.29
N ASP A 120 -25.62 9.46 24.47
CA ASP A 120 -24.21 9.82 24.57
C ASP A 120 -23.27 8.66 24.23
N ILE A 121 -23.58 7.44 24.67
CA ILE A 121 -22.78 6.23 24.39
C ILE A 121 -22.80 5.88 22.90
N SER A 122 -23.96 5.94 22.26
CA SER A 122 -24.09 5.65 20.82
C SER A 122 -23.32 6.65 19.95
N ASP A 123 -23.27 7.94 20.33
CA ASP A 123 -22.49 8.98 19.67
C ASP A 123 -20.98 8.65 19.76
N LYS A 124 -20.45 8.33 20.95
CA LYS A 124 -19.03 7.95 21.09
C LYS A 124 -18.68 6.65 20.37
N LEU A 125 -19.58 5.67 20.38
CA LEU A 125 -19.43 4.44 19.59
C LEU A 125 -19.44 4.73 18.09
N GLY A 126 -20.28 5.65 17.63
CA GLY A 126 -20.29 6.14 16.26
C GLY A 126 -18.92 6.69 15.85
N VAL A 127 -18.30 7.53 16.68
CA VAL A 127 -16.95 8.06 16.43
C VAL A 127 -15.91 6.93 16.28
N LEU A 128 -15.89 5.97 17.22
CA LEU A 128 -14.95 4.85 17.17
C LEU A 128 -15.20 3.92 15.97
N MET A 129 -16.46 3.68 15.60
CA MET A 129 -16.82 2.88 14.43
C MET A 129 -16.46 3.57 13.12
N ALA A 130 -16.61 4.90 13.05
CA ALA A 130 -16.17 5.69 11.90
C ALA A 130 -14.64 5.64 11.74
N GLU A 131 -13.88 5.69 12.85
CA GLU A 131 -12.43 5.53 12.79
C GLU A 131 -12.03 4.11 12.32
N ILE A 132 -12.73 3.06 12.78
CA ILE A 132 -12.53 1.69 12.26
C ILE A 132 -12.82 1.63 10.75
N ALA A 133 -13.76 2.43 10.23
CA ALA A 133 -14.05 2.51 8.80
C ALA A 133 -12.90 3.17 8.03
N GLU A 134 -12.31 4.24 8.54
CA GLU A 134 -11.13 4.89 7.95
C GLU A 134 -9.94 3.91 7.86
N GLN A 135 -9.74 3.07 8.88
CA GLN A 135 -8.70 2.03 8.84
C GLN A 135 -8.93 0.98 7.72
N GLU A 136 -10.18 0.71 7.31
CA GLU A 136 -10.46 -0.15 6.15
C GLU A 136 -10.09 0.53 4.83
N ASP A 137 -10.37 1.83 4.70
CA ASP A 137 -10.04 2.61 3.51
C ASP A 137 -8.52 2.77 3.34
N LEU A 138 -7.78 2.99 4.43
CA LEU A 138 -6.30 2.99 4.42
C LEU A 138 -5.73 1.63 4.04
N PHE A 139 -6.29 0.54 4.57
CA PHE A 139 -5.87 -0.81 4.21
C PHE A 139 -6.12 -1.12 2.73
N ALA A 140 -7.27 -0.71 2.18
CA ALA A 140 -7.58 -0.89 0.77
C ALA A 140 -6.57 -0.15 -0.13
N GLN A 141 -6.12 1.06 0.26
CA GLN A 141 -5.08 1.81 -0.45
C GLN A 141 -3.74 1.04 -0.45
N ASN A 142 -3.29 0.57 0.71
CA ASN A 142 -2.04 -0.19 0.82
C ASN A 142 -2.08 -1.53 0.04
N LEU A 143 -3.25 -2.18 -0.04
CA LEU A 143 -3.43 -3.35 -0.90
C LEU A 143 -3.31 -3.01 -2.39
N GLU A 144 -3.77 -1.83 -2.83
CA GLU A 144 -3.58 -1.39 -4.22
C GLU A 144 -2.09 -1.09 -4.52
N ASP A 145 -1.32 -0.61 -3.54
CA ASP A 145 0.13 -0.44 -3.67
C ASP A 145 0.85 -1.79 -3.83
N SER A 146 0.57 -2.77 -2.97
CA SER A 146 1.03 -4.16 -3.11
C SER A 146 0.69 -4.73 -4.50
N ARG A 147 -0.57 -4.54 -4.93
CA ARG A 147 -1.04 -4.98 -6.24
C ARG A 147 -0.32 -4.24 -7.38
N GLY A 148 0.03 -2.98 -7.18
CA GLY A 148 0.88 -2.18 -8.07
C GLY A 148 2.23 -2.85 -8.33
N VAL A 149 2.87 -3.37 -7.29
CA VAL A 149 4.13 -4.12 -7.40
C VAL A 149 3.95 -5.42 -8.19
N LEU A 150 2.88 -6.18 -7.96
CA LEU A 150 2.58 -7.41 -8.72
C LEU A 150 2.35 -7.14 -10.22
N LYS A 151 1.77 -5.99 -10.60
CA LYS A 151 1.66 -5.58 -12.01
C LYS A 151 3.03 -5.43 -12.67
N GLN A 152 4.07 -5.02 -11.95
CA GLN A 152 5.44 -4.91 -12.47
C GLN A 152 6.02 -6.29 -12.84
N ILE A 153 5.78 -7.32 -12.03
CA ILE A 153 6.16 -8.71 -12.35
C ILE A 153 5.49 -9.14 -13.65
N ARG A 154 4.16 -9.00 -13.75
CA ARG A 154 3.39 -9.36 -14.95
C ARG A 154 3.87 -8.63 -16.20
N ASN A 155 4.21 -7.34 -16.08
CA ASN A 155 4.75 -6.56 -17.19
C ASN A 155 6.11 -7.10 -17.65
N THR A 156 6.97 -7.48 -16.70
CA THR A 156 8.27 -8.12 -16.98
C THR A 156 8.07 -9.46 -17.69
N GLU A 157 7.16 -10.31 -17.19
CA GLU A 157 6.79 -11.59 -17.81
C GLU A 157 6.30 -11.42 -19.26
N SER A 158 5.56 -10.34 -19.53
CA SER A 158 5.07 -10.01 -20.86
C SER A 158 6.20 -9.52 -21.77
N SER A 159 7.15 -8.75 -21.22
CA SER A 159 8.27 -8.18 -21.97
C SER A 159 9.31 -9.21 -22.43
N VAL A 160 9.40 -10.37 -21.77
CA VAL A 160 10.33 -11.44 -22.19
C VAL A 160 9.78 -12.33 -23.31
N GLN A 161 8.48 -12.28 -23.61
CA GLN A 161 7.85 -13.14 -24.61
C GLN A 161 8.40 -12.95 -26.02
N PRO A 162 8.64 -11.72 -26.52
CA PRO A 162 9.25 -11.52 -27.83
C PRO A 162 10.60 -12.22 -27.98
N SER A 163 11.41 -12.29 -26.91
CA SER A 163 12.69 -13.00 -26.93
C SER A 163 12.51 -14.52 -27.05
N ARG A 164 11.50 -15.09 -26.41
CA ARG A 164 11.15 -16.52 -26.51
C ARG A 164 10.64 -16.85 -27.91
N ASP A 165 9.72 -16.04 -28.41
CA ASP A 165 9.10 -16.21 -29.73
C ASP A 165 10.13 -16.09 -30.85
N HIS A 166 11.07 -15.13 -30.73
CA HIS A 166 12.16 -14.97 -31.70
C HIS A 166 13.06 -16.20 -31.74
N LYS A 167 13.49 -16.71 -30.58
CA LYS A 167 14.31 -17.94 -30.50
C LYS A 167 13.60 -19.14 -31.13
N ALA A 168 12.32 -19.35 -30.79
CA ALA A 168 11.52 -20.45 -31.33
C ALA A 168 11.38 -20.33 -32.86
N LYS A 169 11.11 -19.12 -33.38
CA LYS A 169 10.99 -18.86 -34.81
C LYS A 169 12.28 -19.18 -35.57
N VAL A 170 13.44 -18.76 -35.06
CA VAL A 170 14.74 -19.06 -35.70
C VAL A 170 15.00 -20.57 -35.71
N ALA A 171 14.70 -21.27 -34.61
CA ALA A 171 14.82 -22.74 -34.54
C ALA A 171 13.91 -23.46 -35.56
N ASP A 172 12.64 -23.03 -35.68
CA ASP A 172 11.70 -23.58 -36.65
C ASP A 172 12.14 -23.34 -38.10
N GLU A 173 12.68 -22.17 -38.40
CA GLU A 173 13.23 -21.83 -39.72
C GLU A 173 14.43 -22.74 -40.07
N ILE A 174 15.33 -23.00 -39.11
CA ILE A 174 16.43 -23.96 -39.27
C ILE A 174 15.89 -25.35 -39.59
N GLN A 175 14.94 -25.86 -38.79
CA GLN A 175 14.40 -27.21 -38.98
C GLN A 175 13.71 -27.34 -40.34
N LYS A 176 12.95 -26.33 -40.76
CA LYS A 176 12.29 -26.28 -42.06
C LYS A 176 13.28 -26.28 -43.21
N LEU A 177 14.36 -25.49 -43.11
CA LEU A 177 15.43 -25.45 -44.12
C LEU A 177 16.22 -26.75 -44.17
N LYS A 178 16.55 -27.36 -43.02
CA LYS A 178 17.21 -28.68 -42.95
C LYS A 178 16.39 -29.78 -43.63
N TYR A 179 15.06 -29.73 -43.52
CA TYR A 179 14.18 -30.70 -44.16
C TYR A 179 14.01 -30.45 -45.68
N LYS A 180 13.84 -29.19 -46.11
CA LYS A 180 13.52 -28.86 -47.51
C LYS A 180 14.75 -28.65 -48.40
N GLU A 181 15.80 -28.03 -47.87
CA GLU A 181 16.97 -27.57 -48.61
C GLU A 181 18.25 -27.77 -47.76
N PRO A 182 18.68 -29.03 -47.50
CA PRO A 182 19.74 -29.34 -46.54
C PRO A 182 21.12 -28.78 -46.92
N THR A 183 21.34 -28.41 -48.18
CA THR A 183 22.60 -27.84 -48.68
C THR A 183 22.61 -26.31 -48.70
N SER A 184 21.54 -25.66 -48.20
CA SER A 184 21.42 -24.20 -48.20
C SER A 184 22.43 -23.54 -47.27
N THR A 185 23.21 -22.59 -47.78
CA THR A 185 24.18 -21.80 -46.99
C THR A 185 23.52 -20.92 -45.91
N LYS A 186 22.20 -20.67 -46.04
CA LYS A 186 21.39 -19.95 -45.05
C LYS A 186 21.29 -20.70 -43.72
N ILE A 187 21.48 -22.02 -43.70
CA ILE A 187 21.44 -22.82 -42.47
C ILE A 187 22.51 -22.33 -41.48
N ILE A 188 23.74 -22.11 -41.94
CA ILE A 188 24.85 -21.65 -41.10
C ILE A 188 24.57 -20.25 -40.54
N GLN A 189 23.95 -19.37 -41.34
CA GLN A 189 23.58 -18.02 -40.92
C GLN A 189 22.51 -18.07 -39.82
N LEU A 190 21.46 -18.87 -39.99
CA LEU A 190 20.42 -19.04 -39.00
C LEU A 190 20.93 -19.74 -37.73
N GLU A 191 21.89 -20.66 -37.83
CA GLU A 191 22.53 -21.28 -36.67
C GLU A 191 23.31 -20.25 -35.83
N GLN A 192 24.03 -19.32 -36.47
CA GLN A 192 24.68 -18.21 -35.77
C GLN A 192 23.65 -17.24 -35.15
N GLU A 193 22.55 -16.97 -35.86
CA GLU A 193 21.44 -16.17 -35.33
C GLU A 193 20.79 -16.85 -34.12
N LEU A 194 20.62 -18.18 -34.15
CA LEU A 194 20.07 -18.96 -33.04
C LEU A 194 20.95 -18.84 -31.80
N VAL A 195 22.27 -18.96 -31.93
CA VAL A 195 23.21 -18.75 -30.80
C VAL A 195 23.05 -17.36 -30.20
N ARG A 196 22.86 -16.32 -31.03
CA ARG A 196 22.60 -14.96 -30.56
C ARG A 196 21.24 -14.84 -29.84
N ALA A 197 20.19 -15.43 -30.41
CA ALA A 197 18.85 -15.42 -29.83
C ALA A 197 18.79 -16.21 -28.50
N GLU A 198 19.55 -17.30 -28.38
CA GLU A 198 19.73 -18.06 -27.14
C GLU A 198 20.41 -17.23 -26.05
N ALA A 199 21.51 -16.53 -26.38
CA ALA A 199 22.18 -15.66 -25.42
C ALA A 199 21.26 -14.53 -24.92
N GLN A 200 20.50 -13.90 -25.82
CA GLN A 200 19.50 -12.88 -25.45
C GLN A 200 18.38 -13.47 -24.58
N SER A 201 17.88 -14.66 -24.92
CA SER A 201 16.87 -15.37 -24.14
C SER A 201 17.39 -15.69 -22.74
N LEU A 202 18.64 -16.11 -22.58
CA LEU A 202 19.23 -16.40 -21.27
C LEU A 202 19.29 -15.15 -20.38
N VAL A 203 19.70 -14.00 -20.94
CA VAL A 203 19.72 -12.73 -20.20
C VAL A 203 18.30 -12.33 -19.79
N ALA A 204 17.34 -12.38 -20.72
CA ALA A 204 15.95 -12.01 -20.45
C ALA A 204 15.31 -12.90 -19.36
N GLU A 205 15.56 -14.22 -19.37
CA GLU A 205 15.08 -15.14 -18.33
C GLU A 205 15.74 -14.89 -16.96
N ALA A 206 17.04 -14.57 -16.94
CA ALA A 206 17.74 -14.23 -15.70
C ALA A 206 17.17 -12.94 -15.09
N GLN A 207 16.94 -11.91 -15.92
CA GLN A 207 16.30 -10.67 -15.49
C GLN A 207 14.89 -10.90 -14.96
N LEU A 208 14.06 -11.67 -15.67
CA LEU A 208 12.73 -12.03 -15.20
C LEU A 208 12.80 -12.69 -13.82
N THR A 209 13.71 -13.63 -13.63
CA THR A 209 13.88 -14.35 -12.37
C THR A 209 14.25 -13.42 -11.23
N ASN A 210 15.21 -12.51 -11.46
CA ASN A 210 15.68 -11.57 -10.44
C ASN A 210 14.60 -10.55 -10.07
N ILE A 211 13.95 -9.94 -11.06
CA ILE A 211 12.86 -8.99 -10.85
C ILE A 211 11.70 -9.66 -10.13
N THR A 212 11.32 -10.88 -10.55
CA THR A 212 10.23 -11.62 -9.92
C THR A 212 10.51 -11.84 -8.44
N ARG A 213 11.72 -12.28 -8.06
CA ARG A 213 12.06 -12.49 -6.64
C ARG A 213 12.04 -11.19 -5.85
N GLN A 214 12.64 -10.13 -6.39
CA GLN A 214 12.68 -8.82 -5.74
C GLN A 214 11.27 -8.26 -5.51
N LYS A 215 10.48 -8.18 -6.58
CA LYS A 215 9.15 -7.57 -6.56
C LYS A 215 8.12 -8.44 -5.83
N PHE A 216 8.27 -9.76 -5.85
CA PHE A 216 7.44 -10.63 -5.01
C PHE A 216 7.65 -10.35 -3.53
N LYS A 217 8.91 -10.20 -3.11
CA LYS A 217 9.26 -9.88 -1.72
C LYS A 217 8.71 -8.51 -1.32
N GLU A 218 8.92 -7.50 -2.16
CA GLU A 218 8.40 -6.14 -1.97
C GLU A 218 6.86 -6.09 -1.90
N ALA A 219 6.16 -6.78 -2.79
CA ALA A 219 4.70 -6.79 -2.81
C ALA A 219 4.11 -7.32 -1.50
N TYR A 220 4.62 -8.46 -1.03
CA TYR A 220 4.10 -9.09 0.18
C TYR A 220 4.61 -8.45 1.47
N ASP A 221 5.73 -7.72 1.43
CA ASP A 221 6.13 -6.82 2.52
C ASP A 221 5.07 -5.76 2.76
N VAL A 222 4.70 -5.01 1.72
CA VAL A 222 3.64 -3.99 1.77
C VAL A 222 2.31 -4.61 2.21
N HIS A 223 1.92 -5.74 1.63
CA HIS A 223 0.66 -6.43 1.95
C HIS A 223 0.55 -6.80 3.44
N PHE A 224 1.58 -7.45 3.98
CA PHE A 224 1.53 -7.96 5.35
C PHE A 224 1.78 -6.85 6.38
N ALA A 225 2.63 -5.86 6.08
CA ALA A 225 2.77 -4.67 6.92
C ALA A 225 1.42 -3.95 7.08
N ALA A 226 0.69 -3.75 5.98
CA ALA A 226 -0.64 -3.15 6.00
C ALA A 226 -1.68 -3.99 6.77
N THR A 227 -1.58 -5.31 6.67
CA THR A 227 -2.47 -6.23 7.40
C THR A 227 -2.24 -6.13 8.91
N ILE A 228 -0.98 -6.08 9.34
CA ILE A 228 -0.59 -5.94 10.75
C ILE A 228 -1.07 -4.60 11.29
N GLU A 229 -0.76 -3.50 10.59
CA GLU A 229 -1.19 -2.15 10.98
C GLU A 229 -2.71 -2.06 11.16
N ARG A 230 -3.48 -2.53 10.17
CA ARG A 230 -4.95 -2.55 10.26
C ARG A 230 -5.43 -3.32 11.49
N ALA A 231 -4.89 -4.52 11.72
CA ALA A 231 -5.32 -5.37 12.81
C ALA A 231 -5.03 -4.73 14.18
N GLU A 232 -3.83 -4.20 14.37
CA GLU A 232 -3.41 -3.59 15.63
C GLU A 232 -4.23 -2.34 15.95
N LYS A 233 -4.43 -1.44 14.98
CA LYS A 233 -5.26 -0.23 15.16
C LYS A 233 -6.72 -0.57 15.43
N GLN A 234 -7.28 -1.56 14.75
CA GLN A 234 -8.65 -2.01 15.03
C GLN A 234 -8.79 -2.66 16.41
N ILE A 235 -7.77 -3.37 16.89
CA ILE A 235 -7.76 -3.93 18.24
C ILE A 235 -7.79 -2.81 19.30
N LEU A 236 -7.01 -1.74 19.12
CA LEU A 236 -7.01 -0.58 20.01
C LEU A 236 -8.40 0.06 20.06
N LEU A 237 -8.98 0.39 18.90
CA LEU A 237 -10.31 0.98 18.79
C LEU A 237 -11.40 0.10 19.41
N ALA A 238 -11.37 -1.21 19.14
CA ALA A 238 -12.34 -2.15 19.68
C ALA A 238 -12.25 -2.25 21.21
N ARG A 239 -11.05 -2.16 21.80
CA ARG A 239 -10.86 -2.14 23.26
C ARG A 239 -11.49 -0.90 23.87
N GLN A 240 -11.26 0.28 23.29
CA GLN A 240 -11.85 1.52 23.78
C GLN A 240 -13.38 1.53 23.62
N ALA A 241 -13.92 1.02 22.50
CA ALA A 241 -15.37 0.88 22.30
C ALA A 241 -16.02 0.01 23.39
N ARG A 242 -15.38 -1.10 23.78
CA ARG A 242 -15.85 -1.92 24.90
C ARG A 242 -15.78 -1.20 26.24
N ARG A 243 -14.80 -0.32 26.44
CA ARG A 243 -14.70 0.50 27.64
C ARG A 243 -15.81 1.55 27.72
N VAL A 244 -16.20 2.13 26.58
CA VAL A 244 -17.39 3.01 26.49
C VAL A 244 -18.67 2.25 26.87
N LEU A 245 -18.85 1.02 26.39
CA LEU A 245 -20.03 0.21 26.71
C LEU A 245 -20.19 -0.06 28.22
N ASN A 246 -19.09 -0.16 28.97
CA ASN A 246 -19.14 -0.35 30.43
C ASN A 246 -19.66 0.87 31.20
N LEU A 247 -19.92 2.01 30.52
CA LEU A 247 -20.55 3.18 31.12
C LEU A 247 -22.08 3.09 31.12
N LEU A 248 -22.66 2.16 30.37
CA LEU A 248 -24.11 1.95 30.35
C LEU A 248 -24.53 1.07 31.52
N ASP A 249 -25.39 1.59 32.39
CA ASP A 249 -26.05 0.80 33.42
C ASP A 249 -27.24 0.04 32.82
N ASP A 250 -27.15 -1.29 32.81
CA ASP A 250 -28.19 -2.19 32.31
C ASP A 250 -29.11 -2.73 33.42
N THR A 251 -29.03 -2.16 34.63
CA THR A 251 -29.89 -2.53 35.76
C THR A 251 -31.37 -2.30 35.40
N PRO A 252 -32.23 -3.33 35.47
CA PRO A 252 -33.63 -3.20 35.13
C PRO A 252 -34.37 -2.30 36.14
N ILE A 253 -35.24 -1.42 35.63
CA ILE A 253 -36.10 -0.55 36.44
C ILE A 253 -37.50 -1.14 36.63
N VAL A 254 -38.15 -0.74 37.73
CA VAL A 254 -39.56 -1.06 37.97
C VAL A 254 -40.44 -0.18 37.06
N PRO A 255 -41.53 -0.73 36.46
CA PRO A 255 -42.43 0.09 35.65
C PRO A 255 -42.96 1.30 36.42
N GLY A 256 -42.72 2.50 35.89
CA GLY A 256 -43.10 3.77 36.50
C GLY A 256 -41.94 4.53 37.15
N ASP A 257 -40.81 3.87 37.42
CA ASP A 257 -39.58 4.52 37.84
C ASP A 257 -38.80 5.05 36.62
N ALA A 258 -37.90 6.01 36.86
CA ALA A 258 -36.97 6.51 35.85
C ALA A 258 -35.56 5.97 36.12
N HIS A 259 -34.78 5.78 35.06
CA HIS A 259 -33.35 5.53 35.21
C HIS A 259 -32.64 6.71 35.89
N PRO A 260 -31.55 6.47 36.64
CA PRO A 260 -30.69 7.54 37.11
C PRO A 260 -30.19 8.43 35.97
N ALA A 261 -29.96 9.71 36.25
CA ALA A 261 -29.36 10.60 35.27
C ALA A 261 -27.95 10.11 34.90
N PHE A 262 -27.63 10.16 33.61
CA PHE A 262 -26.32 9.73 33.12
C PHE A 262 -25.22 10.73 33.54
N ASP A 263 -24.17 10.24 34.21
CA ASP A 263 -23.02 11.04 34.64
C ASP A 263 -21.70 10.65 33.94
N GLY A 264 -21.76 9.67 33.01
CA GLY A 264 -20.58 9.10 32.35
C GLY A 264 -19.99 9.93 31.21
N ALA A 265 -20.59 11.07 30.83
CA ALA A 265 -20.22 11.83 29.63
C ALA A 265 -18.75 12.29 29.61
N GLU A 266 -18.23 12.74 30.75
CA GLU A 266 -16.82 13.16 30.87
C GLU A 266 -15.86 11.98 30.71
N VAL A 267 -16.21 10.83 31.30
CA VAL A 267 -15.42 9.60 31.18
C VAL A 267 -15.45 9.06 29.75
N ALA A 268 -16.61 9.08 29.10
CA ALA A 268 -16.78 8.67 27.71
C ALA A 268 -15.91 9.51 26.77
N ARG A 269 -15.85 10.83 26.98
CA ARG A 269 -14.98 11.73 26.23
C ARG A 269 -13.49 11.44 26.48
N GLN A 270 -13.12 11.15 27.72
CA GLN A 270 -11.75 10.77 28.04
C GLN A 270 -11.34 9.47 27.34
N ILE A 271 -12.24 8.48 27.22
CA ILE A 271 -11.96 7.24 26.48
C ILE A 271 -11.67 7.53 24.99
N LEU A 272 -12.36 8.50 24.37
CA LEU A 272 -12.04 8.91 23.00
C LEU A 272 -10.66 9.57 22.90
N ASN A 273 -10.30 10.43 23.85
CA ASN A 273 -8.96 11.03 23.90
C ASN A 273 -7.87 9.94 24.05
N ASP A 274 -8.10 8.96 24.93
CA ASP A 274 -7.21 7.81 25.12
C ASP A 274 -7.06 7.02 23.80
N ALA A 275 -8.17 6.81 23.06
CA ALA A 275 -8.14 6.15 21.76
C ALA A 275 -7.31 6.93 20.72
N GLU A 276 -7.48 8.25 20.66
CA GLU A 276 -6.71 9.11 19.76
C GLU A 276 -5.22 9.08 20.10
N ASP A 277 -4.87 9.16 21.38
CA ASP A 277 -3.48 9.13 21.84
C ASP A 277 -2.83 7.75 21.60
N GLU A 278 -3.55 6.65 21.82
CA GLU A 278 -3.09 5.30 21.49
C GLU A 278 -2.85 5.12 19.98
N LEU A 279 -3.76 5.63 19.13
CA LEU A 279 -3.58 5.60 17.68
C LEU A 279 -2.40 6.45 17.21
N ARG A 280 -2.18 7.62 17.82
CA ARG A 280 -1.03 8.50 17.52
C ARG A 280 0.29 7.89 17.99
N ALA A 281 0.28 7.19 19.12
CA ALA A 281 1.46 6.54 19.68
C ALA A 281 1.79 5.22 18.99
N TRP A 282 0.86 4.63 18.23
CA TRP A 282 1.11 3.41 17.48
C TRP A 282 2.28 3.59 16.51
N ALA A 283 3.18 2.59 16.50
CA ALA A 283 4.32 2.53 15.61
C ALA A 283 4.48 1.09 15.09
N PRO A 284 4.99 0.90 13.85
CA PRO A 284 5.24 -0.43 13.31
C PRO A 284 6.21 -1.24 14.18
N SER A 285 5.81 -2.46 14.56
CA SER A 285 6.64 -3.37 15.39
C SER A 285 7.01 -4.70 14.72
N HIS A 286 6.82 -4.83 13.40
CA HIS A 286 7.11 -6.05 12.66
C HIS A 286 8.58 -6.14 12.21
N GLU A 287 9.09 -7.36 12.07
CA GLU A 287 10.48 -7.60 11.64
C GLU A 287 10.69 -7.13 10.19
N PRO A 288 11.74 -6.32 9.92
CA PRO A 288 12.03 -5.88 8.56
C PRO A 288 12.36 -7.03 7.63
N ILE A 289 11.78 -7.02 6.43
CA ILE A 289 12.04 -8.03 5.42
C ILE A 289 13.42 -7.80 4.77
N HIS A 290 14.39 -8.67 5.05
CA HIS A 290 15.77 -8.52 4.55
C HIS A 290 15.90 -8.64 3.02
N SER A 291 16.21 -7.57 2.30
CA SER A 291 16.39 -7.63 0.85
C SER A 291 17.86 -7.54 0.42
N SER A 292 18.35 -8.55 -0.29
CA SER A 292 19.65 -8.51 -0.99
C SER A 292 19.55 -7.88 -2.38
N ALA A 293 18.37 -7.38 -2.76
CA ALA A 293 18.11 -6.81 -4.09
C ALA A 293 18.88 -5.50 -4.33
N GLY A 294 19.39 -4.83 -3.30
CA GLY A 294 20.28 -3.68 -3.44
C GLY A 294 21.58 -3.98 -4.21
N GLY A 295 21.93 -5.26 -4.42
CA GLY A 295 23.03 -5.70 -5.29
C GLY A 295 22.66 -5.87 -6.78
N LEU A 296 21.41 -5.62 -7.17
CA LEU A 296 20.98 -5.67 -8.57
C LEU A 296 21.30 -4.34 -9.26
N ALA A 297 22.04 -4.39 -10.35
CA ALA A 297 22.25 -3.24 -11.22
C ALA A 297 20.94 -2.85 -11.94
N ALA A 298 20.92 -1.68 -12.60
CA ALA A 298 19.75 -1.15 -13.33
C ALA A 298 19.12 -2.13 -14.34
N ASN A 299 19.89 -3.12 -14.80
CA ASN A 299 19.42 -4.18 -15.71
C ASN A 299 18.91 -5.43 -14.97
N ALA A 300 18.65 -5.38 -13.67
CA ALA A 300 18.27 -6.53 -12.83
C ALA A 300 19.22 -7.73 -12.94
N MET A 301 20.50 -7.46 -13.24
CA MET A 301 21.59 -8.42 -13.19
C MET A 301 22.49 -8.06 -11.99
N PRO A 302 23.20 -9.03 -11.39
CA PRO A 302 24.11 -8.74 -10.29
C PRO A 302 25.12 -7.67 -10.71
N ALA A 303 25.31 -6.65 -9.88
CA ALA A 303 26.40 -5.70 -10.05
C ALA A 303 27.72 -6.47 -9.91
N SER A 304 28.51 -6.54 -10.98
CA SER A 304 29.83 -7.16 -10.94
C SER A 304 30.70 -6.46 -9.89
N GLY A 305 31.07 -7.15 -8.79
CA GLY A 305 31.93 -6.55 -7.77
C GLY A 305 32.00 -7.22 -6.39
N GLY A 306 32.04 -8.55 -6.31
CA GLY A 306 32.42 -9.30 -5.09
C GLY A 306 33.66 -10.16 -5.36
N GLY A 307 34.79 -9.51 -5.63
CA GLY A 307 36.05 -10.20 -5.97
C GLY A 307 36.71 -10.84 -4.76
N VAL A 308 36.76 -12.17 -4.73
CA VAL A 308 37.81 -12.91 -4.01
C VAL A 308 39.11 -12.64 -4.76
N GLY A 309 40.07 -12.02 -4.06
CA GLY A 309 41.36 -11.64 -4.63
C GLY A 309 42.16 -12.86 -5.07
N VAL A 310 42.52 -12.87 -6.35
CA VAL A 310 43.73 -13.56 -6.84
C VAL A 310 44.61 -12.48 -7.45
N THR A 311 45.75 -12.28 -6.82
CA THR A 311 46.77 -11.30 -7.19
C THR A 311 47.51 -11.69 -8.46
N THR A 312 47.46 -10.79 -9.45
CA THR A 312 48.51 -10.34 -10.39
C THR A 312 49.68 -11.28 -10.73
N SER A 313 49.90 -11.55 -12.03
CA SER A 313 51.02 -10.93 -12.80
C SER A 313 51.01 -11.30 -14.29
N GLY A 314 51.29 -10.31 -15.16
CA GLY A 314 52.01 -10.58 -16.42
C GLY A 314 51.44 -10.01 -17.73
N TYR A 315 52.06 -8.90 -18.17
CA TYR A 315 52.32 -8.47 -19.56
C TYR A 315 51.27 -7.70 -20.38
N SER A 316 51.69 -6.47 -20.71
CA SER A 316 51.21 -5.51 -21.69
C SER A 316 51.53 -5.90 -23.14
N GLU A 317 50.71 -5.48 -24.11
CA GLU A 317 51.01 -4.37 -25.04
C GLU A 317 50.17 -4.41 -26.34
N GLY A 318 49.64 -3.24 -26.75
CA GLY A 318 49.49 -2.83 -28.17
C GLY A 318 48.12 -3.00 -28.85
N GLY A 319 47.55 -1.89 -29.35
CA GLY A 319 46.67 -1.93 -30.54
C GLY A 319 45.49 -0.97 -30.64
N VAL A 320 45.78 0.27 -31.07
CA VAL A 320 45.07 1.13 -32.06
C VAL A 320 43.52 1.21 -32.08
N GLY A 321 43.03 2.46 -32.07
CA GLY A 321 41.63 2.85 -31.98
C GLY A 321 40.77 2.70 -33.23
N THR A 322 39.46 2.93 -33.05
CA THR A 322 38.55 3.49 -34.05
C THR A 322 37.35 4.14 -33.36
N SER A 323 37.08 5.38 -33.75
CA SER A 323 35.90 6.17 -33.38
C SER A 323 34.69 5.71 -34.19
N GLY A 324 33.54 5.55 -33.54
CA GLY A 324 32.27 5.23 -34.17
C GLY A 324 31.13 6.00 -33.51
N TYR A 325 30.62 7.00 -34.22
CA TYR A 325 29.46 7.81 -33.87
C TYR A 325 28.22 6.94 -33.59
N SER A 326 27.49 7.24 -32.51
CA SER A 326 26.10 6.80 -32.32
C SER A 326 25.29 7.96 -31.70
N SER A 327 24.23 8.34 -32.42
CA SER A 327 23.29 9.39 -32.06
C SER A 327 22.44 9.02 -30.82
N PRO A 328 21.96 10.01 -30.04
CA PRO A 328 21.31 9.77 -28.76
C PRO A 328 19.84 9.37 -28.94
N GLN A 329 19.49 8.16 -28.52
CA GLN A 329 18.10 7.72 -28.38
C GLN A 329 17.58 8.15 -27.00
N ARG A 330 16.54 8.99 -26.98
CA ARG A 330 15.90 9.52 -25.77
C ARG A 330 15.51 8.40 -24.81
N VAL A 331 16.13 8.41 -23.63
CA VAL A 331 15.67 7.66 -22.46
C VAL A 331 14.50 8.43 -21.85
N ILE A 332 13.34 7.77 -21.75
CA ILE A 332 12.21 8.25 -20.96
C ILE A 332 12.60 8.05 -19.50
N GLN A 333 12.89 9.15 -18.79
CA GLN A 333 12.98 9.14 -17.32
C GLN A 333 11.58 8.88 -16.78
N GLN A 334 11.36 7.71 -16.19
CA GLN A 334 10.32 7.52 -15.19
C GLN A 334 10.95 7.85 -13.84
N GLU A 335 10.45 8.90 -13.19
CA GLU A 335 10.77 9.22 -11.80
C GLU A 335 10.42 8.01 -10.92
N GLU A 336 11.43 7.41 -10.32
CA GLU A 336 11.29 6.37 -9.31
C GLU A 336 10.81 7.03 -8.02
N THR A 337 9.49 7.02 -7.79
CA THR A 337 8.91 7.43 -6.51
C THR A 337 9.24 6.37 -5.47
N VAL A 338 10.35 6.55 -4.77
CA VAL A 338 10.75 5.71 -3.64
C VAL A 338 9.71 5.86 -2.53
N HIS A 339 9.04 4.75 -2.19
CA HIS A 339 8.06 4.69 -1.10
C HIS A 339 8.73 5.08 0.24
N PRO A 340 8.07 5.85 1.12
CA PRO A 340 8.67 6.41 2.34
C PRO A 340 9.35 5.41 3.27
N ALA A 341 8.94 4.13 3.22
CA ALA A 341 9.59 3.03 3.95
C ALA A 341 11.07 2.77 3.55
N TYR A 342 11.53 3.32 2.43
CA TYR A 342 12.88 3.10 1.88
C TYR A 342 13.72 4.37 1.76
N ARG A 343 13.27 5.50 2.33
CA ARG A 343 14.07 6.74 2.36
C ARG A 343 15.15 6.61 3.45
N GLN A 344 16.38 6.30 3.06
CA GLN A 344 17.54 6.37 3.95
C GLN A 344 17.88 7.84 4.24
N GLU A 345 17.76 8.28 5.50
CA GLU A 345 18.34 9.55 5.93
C GLU A 345 19.87 9.43 5.96
N SER A 346 20.55 10.33 5.25
CA SER A 346 22.01 10.41 5.24
C SER A 346 22.49 11.15 6.50
N PRO A 347 23.41 10.60 7.30
CA PRO A 347 23.92 11.33 8.45
C PRO A 347 24.94 12.38 7.99
N GLU A 348 24.68 13.65 8.35
CA GLU A 348 25.62 14.75 8.19
C GLU A 348 26.93 14.46 8.91
N ARG A 349 28.03 14.64 8.17
CA ARG A 349 29.41 14.48 8.64
C ARG A 349 29.79 15.68 9.50
N ARG A 350 29.92 15.48 10.83
CA ARG A 350 30.51 16.47 11.74
C ARG A 350 31.89 16.00 12.19
N GLU A 351 32.92 16.66 11.68
CA GLU A 351 34.30 16.52 12.15
C GLU A 351 34.48 17.33 13.43
N THR A 352 34.91 16.70 14.53
CA THR A 352 35.75 17.35 15.55
C THR A 352 36.63 16.32 16.26
N SER A 353 37.86 16.75 16.49
CA SER A 353 39.06 16.06 16.94
C SER A 353 39.19 15.82 18.46
N ALA A 354 39.82 14.69 18.79
CA ALA A 354 40.76 14.41 19.88
C ALA A 354 40.41 14.72 21.37
N ALA A 355 40.46 13.67 22.21
CA ALA A 355 41.31 13.63 23.42
C ALA A 355 41.37 12.21 24.02
N SER A 356 42.56 11.85 24.52
CA SER A 356 42.97 10.59 25.14
C SER A 356 42.23 10.20 26.43
N GLY A 357 42.23 8.90 26.74
CA GLY A 357 42.58 8.45 28.09
C GLY A 357 41.69 7.39 28.75
N VAL A 358 42.32 6.22 28.98
CA VAL A 358 42.22 5.37 30.20
C VAL A 358 41.00 4.43 30.36
N TYR A 359 41.27 3.13 30.19
CA TYR A 359 40.52 2.01 30.80
C TYR A 359 40.84 1.93 32.31
N PRO A 360 39.88 1.55 33.18
CA PRO A 360 39.83 0.15 33.60
C PRO A 360 38.44 -0.39 33.99
N GLY A 361 38.33 -1.72 34.13
CA GLY A 361 37.43 -2.31 35.14
C GLY A 361 36.37 -3.27 34.61
N GLN A 362 36.80 -4.47 34.25
CA GLN A 362 35.94 -5.63 34.02
C GLN A 362 35.90 -6.45 35.33
N THR A 363 34.71 -6.76 35.86
CA THR A 363 34.52 -7.83 36.87
C THR A 363 33.17 -8.54 36.67
N PRO A 364 33.06 -9.82 37.08
CA PRO A 364 32.39 -10.85 36.27
C PRO A 364 31.14 -11.46 36.93
N TYR A 365 30.38 -12.20 36.10
CA TYR A 365 29.30 -13.10 36.53
C TYR A 365 29.82 -14.22 37.45
N PRO A 366 29.04 -14.65 38.47
CA PRO A 366 29.38 -15.83 39.27
C PRO A 366 28.83 -17.11 38.63
N THR A 367 29.70 -18.10 38.49
CA THR A 367 29.38 -19.51 38.23
C THR A 367 29.47 -20.33 39.52
N GLY A 368 28.48 -21.18 39.75
CA GLY A 368 28.67 -22.54 40.29
C GLY A 368 28.43 -22.75 41.78
N ALA A 369 27.41 -23.56 42.10
CA ALA A 369 27.56 -24.72 42.99
C ALA A 369 26.39 -25.69 42.76
N GLU A 370 26.75 -26.91 42.35
CA GLU A 370 25.92 -28.10 42.45
C GLU A 370 25.65 -28.42 43.92
N GLU A 371 24.42 -28.81 44.27
CA GLU A 371 24.23 -29.77 45.35
C GLU A 371 23.01 -30.66 45.05
N THR A 372 23.31 -31.94 44.98
CA THR A 372 22.41 -33.06 44.72
C THR A 372 21.69 -33.41 46.01
N HIS A 373 20.36 -33.48 46.05
CA HIS A 373 19.66 -34.36 46.98
C HIS A 373 18.33 -34.83 46.40
N GLN A 374 18.26 -36.15 46.21
CA GLN A 374 17.05 -36.93 46.00
C GLN A 374 16.17 -36.89 47.27
N SER A 375 14.84 -36.79 47.12
CA SER A 375 13.89 -37.88 47.46
C SER A 375 12.46 -37.40 47.72
N ALA A 376 11.54 -38.27 47.30
CA ALA A 376 10.20 -38.55 47.87
C ALA A 376 8.98 -37.69 47.46
N THR A 377 8.17 -38.30 46.57
CA THR A 377 6.73 -38.62 46.73
C THR A 377 5.91 -37.78 47.72
N TYR A 378 4.88 -37.10 47.22
CA TYR A 378 3.49 -37.58 47.23
C TYR A 378 2.67 -36.86 46.15
#